data_AF-A0A917EVA9-F1
#
_entry.id   AF-A0A917EVA9-F1
#
_cell.length_a   1.000
_cell.length_b   1.000
_cell.length_c   1.000
_cell.angle_alpha   90.00
_cell.angle_beta   90.00
_cell.angle_gamma   90.00
#
_symmetry.space_group_name_H-M   'P 1'
#
loop_
_entity.id
_entity.type
_entity.pdbx_description
1 polymer ?
#
loop_
_entity_poly.entity_id
_entity_poly.type
_entity_poly.pdbx_seq_one_letter_code
_entity_poly.pdbx_strand_id
1 'polypeptide(L)'
;MLRSDFENHPLWELLRESGRLVSEILDEGDPSDVASLEVVSIIQAHLWSFHKQRARNSTMFTARMLIDTQAAWQGVVDHLTSRSAINPDAGAEVAAAAASAELALLTLAPWPRLFAAPAEAEREQTIFEDLLEAQRLSIASLGISHGHLREEIDEFIEETTRVKDEAIAELSSTTARAVTLEGQLVNQAARVDSAVDRAEATTSELRKKDDDAWEAWVAEARVKFDERFDPLLNEIGSKLTIAQERLTELEKTEGEFKALASASAADKLAGHYKKEADSGRSYGIRLYIGGVAALLLGAIPLVLSAFGIPHEISSSEWQEVAIRLSIGALFVTAATVAIKLGADFFREATKAKRMELEMRTIGPFLSTVADRTEVDRVQLAIVESVFGQGYSIQNVDAKDETVNVTAVGSLLDSLTKLFKTTSGS
;
A
#
# COMPACT_ATOMS: atom_id res chain seq x y z
N MET A 1 45.68 -103.95 -55.11
CA MET A 1 45.52 -103.04 -56.28
C MET A 1 46.81 -102.96 -57.09
N LEU A 2 46.83 -102.29 -58.25
CA LEU A 2 48.08 -101.99 -58.95
C LEU A 2 48.91 -101.01 -58.12
N ARG A 3 50.24 -101.13 -58.18
CA ARG A 3 51.16 -100.27 -57.45
C ARG A 3 50.98 -98.79 -57.79
N SER A 4 50.75 -98.47 -59.07
CA SER A 4 50.48 -97.11 -59.54
C SER A 4 49.24 -96.50 -58.87
N ASP A 5 48.20 -97.30 -58.67
CA ASP A 5 46.92 -96.84 -58.12
C ASP A 5 47.04 -96.61 -56.61
N PHE A 6 47.87 -97.42 -55.95
CA PHE A 6 48.22 -97.21 -54.55
C PHE A 6 49.03 -95.94 -54.37
N GLU A 7 50.16 -95.79 -55.10
CA GLU A 7 51.09 -94.66 -54.92
C GLU A 7 50.47 -93.31 -55.28
N ASN A 8 49.54 -93.27 -56.25
CA ASN A 8 48.87 -92.04 -56.68
C ASN A 8 47.52 -91.80 -55.97
N HIS A 9 47.20 -92.55 -54.91
CA HIS A 9 45.93 -92.38 -54.22
C HIS A 9 45.85 -91.01 -53.51
N PRO A 10 44.72 -90.27 -53.58
CA PRO A 10 44.59 -88.92 -53.02
C PRO A 10 44.84 -88.82 -51.51
N LEU A 11 44.60 -89.89 -50.76
CA LEU A 11 44.91 -89.99 -49.31
C LEU A 11 46.33 -89.50 -48.97
N TRP A 12 47.31 -89.80 -49.82
CA TRP A 12 48.71 -89.48 -49.57
C TRP A 12 49.02 -87.98 -49.68
N GLU A 13 48.28 -87.26 -50.51
CA GLU A 13 48.36 -85.81 -50.56
C GLU A 13 47.68 -85.20 -49.34
N LEU A 14 46.53 -85.73 -48.91
CA LEU A 14 45.86 -85.28 -47.69
C LEU A 14 46.72 -85.47 -46.43
N LEU A 15 47.45 -86.58 -46.32
CA LEU A 15 48.41 -86.77 -45.22
C LEU A 15 49.56 -85.78 -45.28
N ARG A 16 50.02 -85.37 -46.47
CA ARG A 16 51.07 -84.36 -46.58
C ARG A 16 50.55 -83.00 -46.14
N GLU A 17 49.35 -82.67 -46.59
CA GLU A 17 48.68 -81.41 -46.28
C GLU A 17 48.34 -81.29 -44.80
N SER A 18 47.81 -82.34 -44.16
CA SER A 18 47.57 -82.32 -42.71
C SER A 18 48.86 -82.12 -41.93
N GLY A 19 49.99 -82.70 -42.37
CA GLY A 19 51.29 -82.48 -41.73
C GLY A 19 51.78 -81.04 -41.83
N ARG A 20 51.56 -80.41 -42.98
CA ARG A 20 51.86 -78.98 -43.18
C ARG A 20 51.03 -78.12 -42.23
N LEU A 21 49.72 -78.36 -42.17
CA LEU A 21 48.79 -77.62 -41.31
C LEU A 21 49.09 -77.82 -39.82
N VAL A 22 49.41 -79.04 -39.39
CA VAL A 22 49.83 -79.31 -37.99
C VAL A 22 51.09 -78.52 -37.64
N SER A 23 52.10 -78.49 -38.52
CA SER A 23 53.31 -77.71 -38.30
C SER A 23 53.01 -76.22 -38.18
N GLU A 24 52.17 -75.68 -39.06
CA GLU A 24 51.79 -74.26 -39.06
C GLU A 24 51.05 -73.87 -37.78
N ILE A 25 50.10 -74.68 -37.32
CA ILE A 25 49.36 -74.41 -36.08
C ILE A 25 50.25 -74.57 -34.84
N LEU A 26 51.20 -75.52 -34.85
CA LEU A 26 52.18 -75.64 -33.76
C LEU A 26 53.11 -74.42 -33.69
N ASP A 27 53.51 -73.87 -34.83
CA ASP A 27 54.35 -72.66 -34.90
C ASP A 27 53.60 -71.39 -34.39
N GLU A 28 52.25 -71.38 -34.41
CA GLU A 28 51.44 -70.31 -33.82
C GLU A 28 51.47 -70.30 -32.27
N GLY A 29 51.81 -71.43 -31.64
CA GLY A 29 52.14 -71.50 -30.20
C GLY A 29 50.96 -71.54 -29.23
N ASP A 30 49.74 -71.91 -29.66
CA ASP A 30 48.61 -72.09 -28.74
C ASP A 30 48.77 -73.37 -27.89
N PRO A 31 48.97 -73.29 -26.57
CA PRO A 31 49.19 -74.45 -25.71
C PRO A 31 47.99 -75.40 -25.65
N SER A 32 46.78 -74.91 -25.92
CA SER A 32 45.55 -75.70 -25.84
C SER A 32 45.39 -76.68 -27.00
N ASP A 33 46.08 -76.44 -28.12
CA ASP A 33 45.98 -77.25 -29.34
C ASP A 33 46.97 -78.43 -29.36
N VAL A 34 48.06 -78.35 -28.57
CA VAL A 34 49.21 -79.27 -28.62
C VAL A 34 48.81 -80.74 -28.45
N ALA A 35 47.97 -81.06 -27.46
CA ALA A 35 47.58 -82.45 -27.17
C ALA A 35 46.77 -83.08 -28.33
N SER A 36 45.87 -82.31 -28.93
CA SER A 36 45.04 -82.77 -30.05
C SER A 36 45.87 -82.90 -31.33
N LEU A 37 46.81 -81.99 -31.58
CA LEU A 37 47.75 -82.06 -32.71
C LEU A 37 48.72 -83.24 -32.59
N GLU A 38 49.11 -83.63 -31.37
CA GLU A 38 49.93 -84.81 -31.12
C GLU A 38 49.20 -86.10 -31.56
N VAL A 39 47.91 -86.24 -31.22
CA VAL A 39 47.07 -87.38 -31.66
C VAL A 39 47.01 -87.46 -33.19
N VAL A 40 46.76 -86.32 -33.85
CA VAL A 40 46.73 -86.24 -35.31
C VAL A 40 48.09 -86.67 -35.90
N SER A 41 49.19 -86.17 -35.36
CA SER A 41 50.55 -86.47 -35.81
C SER A 41 50.91 -87.95 -35.68
N ILE A 42 50.56 -88.58 -34.55
CA ILE A 42 50.81 -90.01 -34.30
C ILE A 42 50.07 -90.87 -35.33
N ILE A 43 48.78 -90.60 -35.53
CA ILE A 43 47.95 -91.39 -36.45
C ILE A 43 48.40 -91.14 -37.89
N GLN A 44 48.76 -89.91 -38.24
CA GLN A 44 49.33 -89.56 -39.54
C GLN A 44 50.64 -90.32 -39.81
N ALA A 45 51.55 -90.37 -38.83
CA ALA A 45 52.81 -91.11 -38.95
C ALA A 45 52.56 -92.62 -39.14
N HIS A 46 51.58 -93.17 -38.42
CA HIS A 46 51.16 -94.56 -38.59
C HIS A 46 50.64 -94.83 -40.00
N LEU A 47 49.75 -93.99 -40.53
CA LEU A 47 49.27 -94.08 -41.92
C LEU A 47 50.41 -93.96 -42.94
N TRP A 48 51.36 -93.05 -42.69
CA TRP A 48 52.50 -92.86 -43.57
C TRP A 48 53.45 -94.05 -43.61
N SER A 49 53.52 -94.83 -42.54
CA SER A 49 54.33 -96.05 -42.50
C SER A 49 53.91 -97.05 -43.58
N PHE A 50 52.62 -97.19 -43.86
CA PHE A 50 52.10 -98.08 -44.93
C PHE A 50 52.47 -97.56 -46.30
N HIS A 51 52.42 -96.24 -46.52
CA HIS A 51 52.86 -95.66 -47.79
C HIS A 51 54.37 -95.78 -47.97
N LYS A 52 55.21 -95.76 -46.93
CA LYS A 52 56.67 -95.94 -47.13
C LYS A 52 57.04 -97.35 -47.59
N GLN A 53 56.14 -98.33 -47.47
CA GLN A 53 56.34 -99.74 -47.85
C GLN A 53 55.87 -100.09 -49.29
N ARG A 54 55.70 -99.07 -50.14
CA ARG A 54 55.08 -99.05 -51.50
C ARG A 54 55.21 -100.29 -52.38
N ALA A 55 56.37 -100.93 -52.41
CA ALA A 55 56.71 -101.89 -53.47
C ALA A 55 56.18 -103.32 -53.25
N ARG A 56 55.92 -103.74 -52.00
CA ARG A 56 55.56 -105.14 -51.69
C ARG A 56 54.11 -105.35 -51.28
N ASN A 57 53.44 -104.29 -50.79
CA ASN A 57 52.17 -104.43 -50.07
C ASN A 57 50.96 -103.86 -50.81
N SER A 58 51.15 -103.15 -51.94
CA SER A 58 50.03 -102.57 -52.73
C SER A 58 49.01 -103.61 -53.21
N THR A 59 49.42 -104.87 -53.36
CA THR A 59 48.53 -106.00 -53.67
C THR A 59 47.61 -106.38 -52.51
N MET A 60 48.04 -106.13 -51.27
CA MET A 60 47.27 -106.42 -50.04
C MET A 60 46.22 -105.35 -49.74
N PHE A 61 46.32 -104.17 -50.36
CA PHE A 61 45.34 -103.10 -50.24
C PHE A 61 44.26 -103.19 -51.31
N THR A 62 43.02 -102.96 -50.87
CA THR A 62 41.87 -102.76 -51.74
C THR A 62 41.60 -101.27 -51.93
N ALA A 63 41.00 -100.87 -53.05
CA ALA A 63 40.64 -99.47 -53.29
C ALA A 63 39.70 -98.94 -52.19
N ARG A 64 38.79 -99.80 -51.71
CA ARG A 64 37.84 -99.43 -50.66
C ARG A 64 38.51 -99.05 -49.34
N MET A 65 39.56 -99.78 -48.95
CA MET A 65 40.33 -99.48 -47.73
C MET A 65 40.92 -98.06 -47.77
N LEU A 66 41.51 -97.65 -48.89
CA LEU A 66 42.08 -96.32 -49.02
C LEU A 66 41.02 -95.22 -49.12
N ILE A 67 39.89 -95.49 -49.77
CA ILE A 67 38.77 -94.55 -49.89
C ILE A 67 38.14 -94.26 -48.53
N ASP A 68 37.91 -95.30 -47.71
CA ASP A 68 37.30 -95.14 -46.39
C ASP A 68 38.21 -94.33 -45.45
N THR A 69 39.51 -94.60 -45.46
CA THR A 69 40.49 -93.81 -44.70
C THR A 69 40.63 -92.39 -45.26
N GLN A 70 40.59 -92.20 -46.59
CA GLN A 70 40.61 -90.88 -47.21
C GLN A 70 39.42 -90.02 -46.74
N ALA A 71 38.21 -90.58 -46.72
CA ALA A 71 37.02 -89.84 -46.29
C ALA A 71 37.14 -89.35 -44.83
N ALA A 72 37.65 -90.20 -43.94
CA ALA A 72 37.90 -89.81 -42.55
C ALA A 72 39.03 -88.77 -42.44
N TRP A 73 40.10 -88.94 -43.20
CA TRP A 73 41.24 -88.01 -43.17
C TRP A 73 40.95 -86.66 -43.81
N GLN A 74 40.00 -86.60 -44.76
CA GLN A 74 39.52 -85.33 -45.30
C GLN A 74 38.94 -84.45 -44.18
N GLY A 75 38.20 -85.04 -43.23
CA GLY A 75 37.69 -84.31 -42.07
C GLY A 75 38.80 -83.69 -41.22
N VAL A 76 39.94 -84.38 -41.07
CA VAL A 76 41.12 -83.83 -40.36
C VAL A 76 41.62 -82.57 -41.07
N VAL A 77 41.80 -82.62 -42.39
CA VAL A 77 42.27 -81.46 -43.17
C VAL A 77 41.26 -80.31 -43.13
N ASP A 78 39.96 -80.61 -43.22
CA ASP A 78 38.89 -79.60 -43.20
C ASP A 78 38.87 -78.85 -41.85
N HIS A 79 38.98 -79.57 -40.73
CA HIS A 79 39.02 -78.96 -39.38
C HIS A 79 40.30 -78.17 -39.13
N LEU A 80 41.47 -78.68 -39.55
CA LEU A 80 42.73 -77.93 -39.43
C LEU A 80 42.75 -76.68 -40.32
N THR A 81 42.12 -76.74 -41.50
CA THR A 81 41.96 -75.57 -42.38
C THR A 81 40.97 -74.56 -41.80
N SER A 82 39.89 -75.03 -41.17
CA SER A 82 38.96 -74.16 -40.44
C SER A 82 39.66 -73.43 -39.30
N ARG A 83 40.50 -74.15 -38.55
CA ARG A 83 41.33 -73.59 -37.47
C ARG A 83 42.29 -72.49 -37.95
N SER A 84 42.92 -72.65 -39.12
CA SER A 84 43.86 -71.66 -39.66
C SER A 84 43.17 -70.46 -40.32
N ALA A 85 41.88 -70.57 -40.65
CA ALA A 85 41.10 -69.55 -41.37
C ALA A 85 40.45 -68.46 -40.48
N ILE A 86 40.80 -68.36 -39.18
CA ILE A 86 40.35 -67.37 -38.18
C ILE A 86 39.06 -67.78 -37.43
N ASN A 87 39.17 -68.16 -36.14
CA ASN A 87 38.06 -68.11 -35.16
C ASN A 87 38.49 -68.24 -33.67
N PRO A 88 37.71 -67.68 -32.72
CA PRO A 88 37.97 -67.71 -31.27
C PRO A 88 37.63 -69.04 -30.57
N ASP A 89 37.09 -70.03 -31.29
CA ASP A 89 36.88 -71.42 -30.81
C ASP A 89 37.98 -72.37 -31.31
N ALA A 90 39.19 -71.85 -31.46
CA ALA A 90 40.40 -72.53 -31.93
C ALA A 90 40.54 -73.98 -31.43
N GLY A 91 40.45 -74.22 -30.13
CA GLY A 91 40.62 -75.56 -29.55
C GLY A 91 39.55 -76.58 -29.93
N ALA A 92 38.32 -76.15 -30.27
CA ALA A 92 37.24 -77.07 -30.63
C ALA A 92 37.46 -77.71 -32.00
N GLU A 93 38.00 -76.95 -32.96
CA GLU A 93 38.31 -77.45 -34.30
C GLU A 93 39.50 -78.41 -34.27
N VAL A 94 40.53 -78.12 -33.47
CA VAL A 94 41.67 -79.03 -33.32
C VAL A 94 41.26 -80.33 -32.61
N ALA A 95 40.39 -80.25 -31.60
CA ALA A 95 39.81 -81.44 -30.98
C ALA A 95 38.95 -82.27 -31.97
N ALA A 96 38.19 -81.61 -32.85
CA ALA A 96 37.42 -82.28 -33.90
C ALA A 96 38.33 -82.92 -34.97
N ALA A 97 39.47 -82.30 -35.28
CA ALA A 97 40.49 -82.89 -36.13
C ALA A 97 41.08 -84.16 -35.50
N ALA A 98 41.38 -84.15 -34.19
CA ALA A 98 41.84 -85.34 -33.47
C ALA A 98 40.81 -86.47 -33.48
N ALA A 99 39.52 -86.17 -33.23
CA ALA A 99 38.44 -87.16 -33.32
C ALA A 99 38.30 -87.76 -34.73
N SER A 100 38.49 -86.94 -35.78
CA SER A 100 38.48 -87.41 -37.18
C SER A 100 39.70 -88.29 -37.50
N ALA A 101 40.86 -88.00 -36.90
CA ALA A 101 42.04 -88.85 -37.01
C ALA A 101 41.82 -90.20 -36.31
N GLU A 102 41.18 -90.22 -35.14
CA GLU A 102 40.78 -91.46 -34.47
C GLU A 102 39.78 -92.27 -35.30
N LEU A 103 38.83 -91.61 -35.98
CA LEU A 103 37.93 -92.27 -36.92
C LEU A 103 38.72 -92.91 -38.07
N ALA A 104 39.73 -92.22 -38.60
CA ALA A 104 40.60 -92.77 -39.62
C ALA A 104 41.36 -94.00 -39.11
N LEU A 105 41.84 -94.00 -37.86
CA LEU A 105 42.45 -95.16 -37.23
C LEU A 105 41.50 -96.37 -37.16
N LEU A 106 40.20 -96.15 -36.89
CA LEU A 106 39.21 -97.23 -36.90
C LEU A 106 39.04 -97.84 -38.31
N THR A 107 39.17 -97.04 -39.37
CA THR A 107 39.15 -97.54 -40.75
C THR A 107 40.37 -98.37 -41.14
N LEU A 108 41.39 -98.43 -40.27
CA LEU A 108 42.59 -99.26 -40.45
C LEU A 108 42.44 -100.67 -39.93
N ALA A 109 41.37 -101.00 -39.19
CA ALA A 109 41.11 -102.36 -38.73
C ALA A 109 41.18 -103.44 -39.83
N PRO A 110 40.65 -103.23 -41.06
CA PRO A 110 40.76 -104.19 -42.15
C PRO A 110 42.10 -104.12 -42.91
N TRP A 111 42.97 -103.15 -42.60
CA TRP A 111 44.26 -103.04 -43.29
C TRP A 111 45.15 -104.24 -42.96
N PRO A 112 46.00 -104.67 -43.90
CA PRO A 112 46.90 -105.79 -43.69
C PRO A 112 47.82 -105.51 -42.50
N ARG A 113 47.79 -106.40 -41.50
CA ARG A 113 48.81 -106.38 -40.45
C ARG A 113 50.11 -106.83 -41.07
N LEU A 114 51.07 -105.94 -41.08
CA LEU A 114 52.40 -106.19 -41.59
C LEU A 114 53.11 -107.07 -40.56
N PHE A 115 53.08 -108.39 -40.76
CA PHE A 115 53.89 -109.29 -39.95
C PHE A 115 55.35 -109.14 -40.39
N ALA A 116 56.13 -108.48 -39.54
CA ALA A 116 57.48 -108.06 -39.84
C ALA A 116 58.40 -109.23 -40.20
N ALA A 117 58.94 -109.23 -41.42
CA ALA A 117 60.22 -109.85 -41.71
C ALA A 117 61.34 -109.13 -40.90
N PRO A 118 62.52 -109.70 -40.64
CA PRO A 118 63.54 -109.09 -39.77
C PRO A 118 63.95 -107.65 -40.12
N ALA A 119 63.84 -107.24 -41.39
CA ALA A 119 64.09 -105.87 -41.86
C ALA A 119 62.95 -104.87 -41.56
N GLU A 120 61.78 -105.35 -41.12
CA GLU A 120 60.63 -104.54 -40.73
C GLU A 120 60.63 -104.27 -39.21
N ALA A 121 61.23 -105.15 -38.39
CA ALA A 121 61.47 -104.90 -36.96
C ALA A 121 62.43 -103.71 -36.73
N GLU A 122 63.46 -103.58 -37.57
CA GLU A 122 64.40 -102.44 -37.54
C GLU A 122 63.70 -101.10 -37.91
N ARG A 123 62.61 -101.17 -38.69
CA ARG A 123 61.79 -100.00 -39.06
C ARG A 123 60.74 -99.62 -38.02
N GLU A 124 60.14 -100.61 -37.35
CA GLU A 124 59.30 -100.35 -36.17
C GLU A 124 60.13 -99.73 -35.04
N GLN A 125 61.39 -100.16 -34.90
CA GLN A 125 62.30 -99.57 -33.93
C GLN A 125 62.59 -98.09 -34.24
N THR A 126 62.75 -97.71 -35.51
CA THR A 126 62.90 -96.29 -35.89
C THR A 126 61.63 -95.49 -35.65
N ILE A 127 60.44 -96.04 -35.93
CA ILE A 127 59.17 -95.36 -35.61
C ILE A 127 59.01 -95.17 -34.09
N PHE A 128 59.42 -96.16 -33.30
CA PHE A 128 59.39 -96.07 -31.85
C PHE A 128 60.40 -95.04 -31.31
N GLU A 129 61.59 -94.95 -31.91
CA GLU A 129 62.58 -93.92 -31.60
C GLU A 129 62.07 -92.52 -31.96
N ASP A 130 61.45 -92.34 -33.13
CA ASP A 130 60.82 -91.08 -33.56
C ASP A 130 59.70 -90.66 -32.57
N LEU A 131 58.87 -91.61 -32.10
CA LEU A 131 57.83 -91.34 -31.09
C LEU A 131 58.43 -90.95 -29.74
N LEU A 132 59.50 -91.62 -29.29
CA LEU A 132 60.19 -91.26 -28.07
C LEU A 132 60.84 -89.87 -28.15
N GLU A 133 61.38 -89.51 -29.31
CA GLU A 133 61.96 -88.19 -29.55
C GLU A 133 60.87 -87.11 -29.55
N ALA A 134 59.73 -87.35 -30.23
CA ALA A 134 58.57 -86.47 -30.18
C ALA A 134 58.05 -86.28 -28.73
N GLN A 135 57.98 -87.35 -27.95
CA GLN A 135 57.58 -87.28 -26.55
C GLN A 135 58.58 -86.48 -25.70
N ARG A 136 59.88 -86.62 -25.95
CA ARG A 136 60.93 -85.83 -25.26
C ARG A 136 60.83 -84.35 -25.59
N LEU A 137 60.59 -84.01 -26.85
CA LEU A 137 60.39 -82.63 -27.30
C LEU A 137 59.12 -82.03 -26.66
N SER A 138 58.03 -82.81 -26.61
CA SER A 138 56.78 -82.42 -25.93
C SER A 138 57.03 -82.12 -24.45
N ILE A 139 57.71 -83.02 -23.71
CA ILE A 139 58.07 -82.79 -22.30
C ILE A 139 58.94 -81.53 -22.13
N ALA A 140 59.92 -81.30 -23.02
CA ALA A 140 60.77 -80.12 -22.97
C ALA A 140 59.96 -78.83 -23.21
N SER A 141 59.05 -78.84 -24.18
CA SER A 141 58.17 -77.70 -24.48
C SER A 141 57.21 -77.39 -23.32
N LEU A 142 56.70 -78.43 -22.64
CA LEU A 142 55.87 -78.28 -21.46
C LEU A 142 56.66 -77.66 -20.29
N GLY A 143 57.93 -78.06 -20.13
CA GLY A 143 58.84 -77.48 -19.14
C GLY A 143 59.09 -75.99 -19.37
N ILE A 144 59.28 -75.58 -20.63
CA ILE A 144 59.44 -74.16 -21.01
C ILE A 144 58.15 -73.38 -20.73
N SER A 145 57.00 -73.91 -21.17
CA SER A 145 55.69 -73.28 -20.97
C SER A 145 55.36 -73.11 -19.49
N HIS A 146 55.66 -74.11 -18.66
CA HIS A 146 55.49 -74.03 -17.22
C HIS A 146 56.47 -73.03 -16.57
N GLY A 147 57.67 -72.86 -17.12
CA GLY A 147 58.60 -71.80 -16.73
C GLY A 147 58.03 -70.41 -16.99
N HIS A 148 57.58 -70.16 -18.22
CA HIS A 148 56.95 -68.90 -18.61
C HIS A 148 55.72 -68.57 -17.77
N LEU A 149 54.81 -69.53 -17.57
CA LEU A 149 53.61 -69.29 -16.77
C LEU A 149 53.95 -68.95 -15.31
N ARG A 150 55.05 -69.50 -14.78
CA ARG A 150 55.52 -69.19 -13.44
C ARG A 150 56.08 -67.77 -13.36
N GLU A 151 56.85 -67.35 -14.35
CA GLU A 151 57.33 -65.97 -14.46
C GLU A 151 56.17 -64.98 -14.57
N GLU A 152 55.17 -65.25 -15.43
CA GLU A 152 53.97 -64.41 -15.53
C GLU A 152 53.19 -64.31 -14.21
N ILE A 153 53.09 -65.41 -13.46
CA ILE A 153 52.46 -65.41 -12.13
C ILE A 153 53.26 -64.55 -11.15
N ASP A 154 54.58 -64.68 -11.14
CA ASP A 154 55.44 -63.90 -10.24
C ASP A 154 55.38 -62.40 -10.57
N GLU A 155 55.43 -62.03 -11.87
CA GLU A 155 55.25 -60.65 -12.34
C GLU A 155 53.87 -60.10 -11.96
N PHE A 156 52.81 -60.90 -12.16
CA PHE A 156 51.45 -60.50 -11.80
C PHE A 156 51.28 -60.27 -10.30
N ILE A 157 51.90 -61.12 -9.47
CA ILE A 157 51.90 -60.97 -8.00
C ILE A 157 52.63 -59.69 -7.60
N GLU A 158 53.80 -59.41 -8.18
CA GLU A 158 54.58 -58.21 -7.88
C GLU A 158 53.79 -56.94 -8.25
N GLU A 159 53.23 -56.89 -9.46
CA GLU A 159 52.45 -55.75 -9.92
C GLU A 159 51.18 -55.55 -9.09
N THR A 160 50.45 -56.62 -8.77
CA THR A 160 49.25 -56.55 -7.92
C THR A 160 49.61 -56.06 -6.51
N THR A 161 50.74 -56.49 -5.96
CA THR A 161 51.20 -56.05 -4.64
C THR A 161 51.58 -54.58 -4.66
N ARG A 162 52.29 -54.13 -5.69
CA ARG A 162 52.66 -52.72 -5.90
C ARG A 162 51.42 -51.82 -5.97
N VAL A 163 50.46 -52.18 -6.83
CA VAL A 163 49.21 -51.42 -7.00
C VAL A 163 48.39 -51.39 -5.71
N LYS A 164 48.32 -52.51 -4.99
CA LYS A 164 47.65 -52.59 -3.69
C LYS A 164 48.31 -51.65 -2.67
N ASP A 165 49.64 -51.66 -2.57
CA ASP A 165 50.35 -50.85 -1.60
C ASP A 165 50.25 -49.34 -1.92
N GLU A 166 50.29 -48.98 -3.21
CA GLU A 166 50.01 -47.62 -3.68
C GLU A 166 48.59 -47.15 -3.31
N ALA A 167 47.58 -48.00 -3.55
CA ALA A 167 46.20 -47.69 -3.20
C ALA A 167 45.99 -47.55 -1.68
N ILE A 168 46.66 -48.39 -0.87
CA ILE A 168 46.62 -48.28 0.60
C ILE A 168 47.27 -46.97 1.07
N ALA A 169 48.41 -46.58 0.47
CA ALA A 169 49.07 -45.33 0.79
C ALA A 169 48.21 -44.10 0.44
N GLU A 170 47.57 -44.11 -0.73
CA GLU A 170 46.65 -43.05 -1.16
C GLU A 170 45.41 -42.96 -0.26
N LEU A 171 44.83 -44.11 0.11
CA LEU A 171 43.68 -44.18 1.02
C LEU A 171 44.04 -43.61 2.41
N SER A 172 45.21 -43.98 2.94
CA SER A 172 45.71 -43.47 4.22
C SER A 172 45.91 -41.94 4.18
N SER A 173 46.54 -41.43 3.12
CA SER A 173 46.74 -39.99 2.89
C SER A 173 45.41 -39.23 2.81
N THR A 174 44.46 -39.76 2.05
CA THR A 174 43.12 -39.16 1.89
C THR A 174 42.35 -39.14 3.21
N THR A 175 42.43 -40.23 3.99
CA THR A 175 41.82 -40.33 5.31
C THR A 175 42.42 -39.31 6.29
N ALA A 176 43.75 -39.14 6.29
CA ALA A 176 44.42 -38.14 7.13
C ALA A 176 44.01 -36.70 6.76
N ARG A 177 43.84 -36.41 5.46
CA ARG A 177 43.33 -35.12 4.98
C ARG A 177 41.88 -34.89 5.42
N ALA A 178 41.03 -35.91 5.36
CA ALA A 178 39.64 -35.83 5.79
C ALA A 178 39.54 -35.50 7.29
N VAL A 179 40.31 -36.19 8.14
CA VAL A 179 40.35 -35.92 9.60
C VAL A 179 40.83 -34.49 9.88
N THR A 180 41.84 -34.02 9.13
CA THR A 180 42.34 -32.64 9.27
C THR A 180 41.28 -31.61 8.89
N LEU A 181 40.56 -31.84 7.78
CA LEU A 181 39.47 -30.97 7.32
C LEU A 181 38.30 -30.94 8.32
N GLU A 182 37.93 -32.10 8.88
CA GLU A 182 36.91 -32.19 9.91
C GLU A 182 37.29 -31.34 11.14
N GLY A 183 38.53 -31.45 11.62
CA GLY A 183 39.04 -30.62 12.71
C GLY A 183 39.03 -29.11 12.38
N GLN A 184 39.36 -28.75 11.14
CA GLN A 184 39.27 -27.35 10.69
C GLN A 184 37.83 -26.84 10.65
N LEU A 185 36.89 -27.67 10.20
CA LEU A 185 35.47 -27.32 10.10
C LEU A 185 34.84 -27.13 11.48
N VAL A 186 35.15 -28.01 12.43
CA VAL A 186 34.73 -27.85 13.85
C VAL A 186 35.28 -26.55 14.44
N ASN A 187 36.56 -26.24 14.21
CA ASN A 187 37.16 -24.99 14.67
C ASN A 187 36.54 -23.76 14.01
N GLN A 188 36.20 -23.82 12.72
CA GLN A 188 35.52 -22.73 12.03
C GLN A 188 34.10 -22.53 12.54
N ALA A 189 33.35 -23.61 12.78
CA ALA A 189 32.01 -23.55 13.37
C ALA A 189 32.05 -22.86 14.74
N ALA A 190 32.95 -23.28 15.63
CA ALA A 190 33.12 -22.65 16.94
C ALA A 190 33.50 -21.16 16.85
N ARG A 191 34.30 -20.77 15.85
CA ARG A 191 34.65 -19.36 15.60
C ARG A 191 33.46 -18.54 15.12
N VAL A 192 32.60 -19.12 14.27
CA VAL A 192 31.38 -18.48 13.78
C VAL A 192 30.39 -18.30 14.93
N ASP A 193 30.14 -19.34 15.72
CA ASP A 193 29.25 -19.27 16.87
C ASP A 193 29.72 -18.19 17.86
N SER A 194 31.01 -18.16 18.19
CA SER A 194 31.58 -17.10 19.03
C SER A 194 31.51 -15.70 18.42
N ALA A 195 31.53 -15.58 17.09
CA ALA A 195 31.34 -14.30 16.42
C ALA A 195 29.88 -13.85 16.46
N VAL A 196 28.93 -14.77 16.30
CA VAL A 196 27.49 -14.52 16.44
C VAL A 196 27.16 -14.09 17.86
N ASP A 197 27.61 -14.82 18.88
CA ASP A 197 27.39 -14.47 20.29
C ASP A 197 27.90 -13.06 20.62
N ARG A 198 29.10 -12.71 20.13
CA ARG A 198 29.68 -11.36 20.30
C ARG A 198 28.86 -10.30 19.56
N ALA A 199 28.36 -10.60 18.37
CA ALA A 199 27.54 -9.66 17.60
C ALA A 199 26.16 -9.44 18.27
N GLU A 200 25.55 -10.49 18.81
CA GLU A 200 24.30 -10.40 19.57
C GLU A 200 24.48 -9.59 20.85
N ALA A 201 25.53 -9.86 21.63
CA ALA A 201 25.87 -9.07 22.82
C ALA A 201 26.09 -7.59 22.48
N THR A 202 26.89 -7.30 21.45
CA THR A 202 27.16 -5.93 20.99
C THR A 202 25.87 -5.22 20.54
N THR A 203 25.01 -5.92 19.81
CA THR A 203 23.73 -5.37 19.34
C THR A 203 22.79 -5.09 20.50
N SER A 204 22.73 -5.98 21.50
CA SER A 204 21.94 -5.79 22.71
C SER A 204 22.43 -4.59 23.52
N GLU A 205 23.75 -4.41 23.65
CA GLU A 205 24.34 -3.24 24.32
C GLU A 205 24.04 -1.94 23.58
N LEU A 206 24.16 -1.93 22.24
CA LEU A 206 23.81 -0.78 21.40
C LEU A 206 22.33 -0.40 21.55
N ARG A 207 21.42 -1.37 21.46
CA ARG A 207 19.97 -1.11 21.66
C ARG A 207 19.70 -0.50 23.02
N LYS A 208 20.28 -1.06 24.08
CA LYS A 208 20.13 -0.51 25.43
C LYS A 208 20.64 0.93 25.52
N LYS A 209 21.81 1.20 24.94
CA LYS A 209 22.38 2.56 24.92
C LYS A 209 21.52 3.55 24.15
N ASP A 210 20.94 3.12 23.02
CA ASP A 210 20.04 3.95 22.22
C ASP A 210 18.72 4.20 22.96
N ASP A 211 18.15 3.19 23.62
CA ASP A 211 16.95 3.33 24.46
C ASP A 211 17.20 4.31 25.62
N ASP A 212 18.31 4.16 26.35
CA ASP A 212 18.71 5.06 27.44
C ASP A 212 18.90 6.51 26.93
N ALA A 213 19.52 6.68 25.75
CA ALA A 213 19.73 7.99 25.13
C ALA A 213 18.40 8.62 24.68
N TRP A 214 17.49 7.81 24.13
CA TRP A 214 16.15 8.25 23.74
C TRP A 214 15.34 8.69 24.95
N GLU A 215 15.30 7.90 26.03
CA GLU A 215 14.61 8.27 27.27
C GLU A 215 15.15 9.58 27.86
N ALA A 216 16.48 9.74 27.90
CA ALA A 216 17.11 10.97 28.35
C ALA A 216 16.72 12.18 27.48
N TRP A 217 16.72 12.01 26.16
CA TRP A 217 16.30 13.05 25.22
C TRP A 217 14.82 13.42 25.39
N VAL A 218 13.93 12.44 25.57
CA VAL A 218 12.50 12.69 25.82
C VAL A 218 12.31 13.45 27.13
N ALA A 219 13.02 13.08 28.19
CA ALA A 219 12.95 13.76 29.48
C ALA A 219 13.43 15.22 29.36
N GLU A 220 14.56 15.46 28.69
CA GLU A 220 15.07 16.82 28.44
C GLU A 220 14.10 17.65 27.59
N ALA A 221 13.50 17.04 26.55
CA ALA A 221 12.53 17.70 25.70
C ALA A 221 11.26 18.10 26.46
N ARG A 222 10.78 17.26 27.38
CA ARG A 222 9.64 17.59 28.27
C ARG A 222 9.96 18.78 29.15
N VAL A 223 11.11 18.77 29.82
CA VAL A 223 11.52 19.90 30.67
C VAL A 223 11.60 21.20 29.86
N LYS A 224 12.24 21.18 28.69
CA LYS A 224 12.30 22.36 27.81
C LYS A 224 10.93 22.81 27.30
N PHE A 225 10.02 21.87 27.06
CA PHE A 225 8.65 22.16 26.68
C PHE A 225 7.92 22.87 27.82
N ASP A 226 7.93 22.29 29.01
CA ASP A 226 7.28 22.84 30.20
C ASP A 226 7.85 24.22 30.55
N GLU A 227 9.19 24.37 30.59
CA GLU A 227 9.87 25.66 30.82
C GLU A 227 9.44 26.76 29.83
N ARG A 228 9.12 26.39 28.58
CA ARG A 228 8.73 27.34 27.54
C ARG A 228 7.23 27.61 27.52
N PHE A 229 6.40 26.62 27.82
CA PHE A 229 4.94 26.71 27.69
C PHE A 229 4.23 27.09 28.98
N ASP A 230 4.72 26.70 30.16
CA ASP A 230 4.17 27.11 31.45
C ASP A 230 4.04 28.63 31.60
N PRO A 231 5.05 29.47 31.28
CA PRO A 231 4.88 30.92 31.38
C PRO A 231 3.82 31.45 30.41
N LEU A 232 3.69 30.86 29.21
CA LEU A 232 2.66 31.24 28.24
C LEU A 232 1.26 30.85 28.71
N LEU A 233 1.11 29.65 29.29
CA LEU A 233 -0.16 29.21 29.88
C LEU A 233 -0.55 30.09 31.06
N ASN A 234 0.41 30.45 31.92
CA ASN A 234 0.19 31.39 33.02
C ASN A 234 -0.19 32.79 32.52
N GLU A 235 0.45 33.28 31.46
CA GLU A 235 0.10 34.57 30.83
C GLU A 235 -1.31 34.56 30.24
N ILE A 236 -1.68 33.48 29.52
CA ILE A 236 -3.03 33.29 28.99
C ILE A 236 -4.05 33.25 30.13
N GLY A 237 -3.76 32.50 31.21
CA GLY A 237 -4.60 32.44 32.40
C GLY A 237 -4.80 33.81 33.04
N SER A 238 -3.71 34.58 33.23
CA SER A 238 -3.79 35.95 33.76
C SER A 238 -4.62 36.87 32.87
N LYS A 239 -4.42 36.83 31.55
CA LYS A 239 -5.21 37.60 30.58
C LYS A 239 -6.69 37.21 30.60
N LEU A 240 -7.01 35.93 30.76
CA LEU A 240 -8.38 35.44 30.89
C LEU A 240 -9.05 36.02 32.15
N THR A 241 -8.36 35.99 33.30
CA THR A 241 -8.87 36.56 34.54
C THR A 241 -9.13 38.06 34.42
N ILE A 242 -8.18 38.82 33.84
CA ILE A 242 -8.36 40.27 33.59
C ILE A 242 -9.55 40.53 32.66
N ALA A 243 -9.72 39.72 31.62
CA ALA A 243 -10.85 39.85 30.70
C ALA A 243 -12.19 39.59 31.41
N GLN A 244 -12.26 38.62 32.31
CA GLN A 244 -13.46 38.33 33.12
C GLN A 244 -13.78 39.46 34.12
N GLU A 245 -12.76 40.04 34.76
CA GLU A 245 -12.94 41.19 35.65
C GLU A 245 -13.49 42.41 34.87
N ARG A 246 -12.92 42.70 33.69
CA ARG A 246 -13.40 43.78 32.83
C ARG A 246 -14.82 43.56 32.33
N LEU A 247 -15.18 42.32 31.97
CA LEU A 247 -16.56 41.98 31.60
C LEU A 247 -17.52 42.32 32.75
N THR A 248 -17.17 41.91 33.98
CA THR A 248 -17.99 42.15 35.17
C THR A 248 -18.12 43.66 35.47
N GLU A 249 -17.04 44.42 35.30
CA GLU A 249 -17.06 45.89 35.45
C GLU A 249 -17.94 46.56 34.38
N LEU A 250 -17.90 46.05 33.14
CA LEU A 250 -18.71 46.55 32.03
C LEU A 250 -20.21 46.28 32.25
N GLU A 251 -20.57 45.10 32.75
CA GLU A 251 -21.94 44.77 33.15
C GLU A 251 -22.44 45.68 34.28
N LYS A 252 -21.58 45.99 35.26
CA LYS A 252 -21.91 46.91 36.35
C LYS A 252 -22.14 48.34 35.85
N THR A 253 -21.23 48.85 35.02
CA THR A 253 -21.35 50.21 34.44
C THR A 253 -22.54 50.32 33.50
N GLU A 254 -22.88 49.27 32.75
CA GLU A 254 -24.13 49.21 31.97
C GLU A 254 -25.36 49.34 32.89
N GLY A 255 -25.36 48.63 34.04
CA GLY A 255 -26.41 48.75 35.05
C GLY A 255 -26.55 50.15 35.64
N GLU A 256 -25.44 50.80 35.96
CA GLU A 256 -25.40 52.18 36.46
C GLU A 256 -25.86 53.19 35.41
N PHE A 257 -25.48 53.02 34.14
CA PHE A 257 -25.90 53.89 33.04
C PHE A 257 -27.41 53.78 32.77
N LYS A 258 -27.97 52.56 32.79
CA LYS A 258 -29.43 52.34 32.69
C LYS A 258 -30.21 53.03 33.82
N ALA A 259 -29.69 52.96 35.05
CA ALA A 259 -30.29 53.67 36.19
C ALA A 259 -30.22 55.20 36.05
N LEU A 260 -29.10 55.74 35.55
CA LEU A 260 -28.93 57.18 35.37
C LEU A 260 -29.79 57.74 34.22
N ALA A 261 -29.87 57.00 33.11
CA ALA A 261 -30.64 57.38 31.93
C ALA A 261 -32.15 57.42 32.23
N SER A 262 -32.67 56.42 32.96
CA SER A 262 -34.07 56.39 33.38
C SER A 262 -34.43 57.52 34.35
N ALA A 263 -33.55 57.85 35.30
CA ALA A 263 -33.77 58.96 36.23
C ALA A 263 -33.74 60.34 35.54
N SER A 264 -32.82 60.57 34.60
CA SER A 264 -32.69 61.87 33.92
C SER A 264 -33.80 62.11 32.88
N ALA A 265 -34.29 61.06 32.22
CA ALA A 265 -35.38 61.16 31.25
C ALA A 265 -36.70 61.54 31.92
N ALA A 266 -37.02 60.95 33.08
CA ALA A 266 -38.25 61.23 33.82
C ALA A 266 -38.32 62.69 34.33
N ASP A 267 -37.23 63.21 34.88
CA ASP A 267 -37.19 64.55 35.48
C ASP A 267 -37.21 65.68 34.43
N LYS A 268 -36.49 65.51 33.30
CA LYS A 268 -36.48 66.52 32.22
C LYS A 268 -37.81 66.60 31.49
N LEU A 269 -38.50 65.47 31.28
CA LEU A 269 -39.80 65.45 30.61
C LEU A 269 -40.88 66.11 31.48
N ALA A 270 -40.94 65.81 32.78
CA ALA A 270 -41.89 66.44 33.70
C ALA A 270 -41.67 67.96 33.84
N GLY A 271 -40.41 68.41 33.83
CA GLY A 271 -40.06 69.83 33.91
C GLY A 271 -40.53 70.67 32.70
N HIS A 272 -40.53 70.10 31.49
CA HIS A 272 -40.97 70.79 30.28
C HIS A 272 -42.49 70.98 30.23
N TYR A 273 -43.29 69.96 30.57
CA TYR A 273 -44.75 70.06 30.59
C TYR A 273 -45.27 71.07 31.63
N LYS A 274 -44.60 71.15 32.79
CA LYS A 274 -44.92 72.14 33.82
C LYS A 274 -44.73 73.58 33.33
N LYS A 275 -43.62 73.85 32.63
CA LYS A 275 -43.31 75.19 32.11
C LYS A 275 -44.28 75.61 31.00
N GLU A 276 -44.67 74.67 30.14
CA GLU A 276 -45.67 74.91 29.09
C GLU A 276 -47.04 75.24 29.70
N ALA A 277 -47.48 74.45 30.69
CA ALA A 277 -48.76 74.63 31.39
C ALA A 277 -48.85 75.98 32.15
N ASP A 278 -47.80 76.37 32.87
CA ASP A 278 -47.78 77.63 33.60
C ASP A 278 -47.74 78.84 32.65
N SER A 279 -47.01 78.74 31.53
CA SER A 279 -46.94 79.80 30.54
C SER A 279 -48.28 80.03 29.83
N GLY A 280 -48.93 78.95 29.36
CA GLY A 280 -50.24 79.00 28.70
C GLY A 280 -51.34 79.57 29.61
N ARG A 281 -51.31 79.23 30.90
CA ARG A 281 -52.22 79.83 31.90
C ARG A 281 -52.00 81.33 32.06
N SER A 282 -50.75 81.79 32.06
CA SER A 282 -50.44 83.23 32.17
C SER A 282 -50.89 84.02 30.94
N TYR A 283 -50.69 83.48 29.72
CA TYR A 283 -51.12 84.11 28.48
C TYR A 283 -52.64 84.13 28.36
N GLY A 284 -53.30 83.03 28.74
CA GLY A 284 -54.76 82.94 28.82
C GLY A 284 -55.36 84.01 29.74
N ILE A 285 -54.80 84.20 30.94
CA ILE A 285 -55.24 85.24 31.88
C ILE A 285 -55.08 86.64 31.27
N ARG A 286 -53.92 86.94 30.64
CA ARG A 286 -53.65 88.25 30.06
C ARG A 286 -54.60 88.59 28.91
N LEU A 287 -54.90 87.62 28.04
CA LEU A 287 -55.84 87.80 26.94
C LEU A 287 -57.29 87.95 27.43
N TYR A 288 -57.68 87.21 28.46
CA TYR A 288 -58.99 87.33 29.07
C TYR A 288 -59.20 88.71 29.71
N ILE A 289 -58.20 89.20 30.46
CA ILE A 289 -58.20 90.55 31.03
C ILE A 289 -58.21 91.61 29.93
N GLY A 290 -57.41 91.43 28.88
CA GLY A 290 -57.37 92.34 27.73
C GLY A 290 -58.70 92.42 26.98
N GLY A 291 -59.39 91.29 26.77
CA GLY A 291 -60.72 91.26 26.17
C GLY A 291 -61.77 91.95 27.03
N VAL A 292 -61.76 91.74 28.35
CA VAL A 292 -62.65 92.46 29.27
C VAL A 292 -62.36 93.97 29.27
N ALA A 293 -61.08 94.37 29.25
CA ALA A 293 -60.70 95.77 29.16
C ALA A 293 -61.15 96.44 27.85
N ALA A 294 -61.07 95.73 26.72
CA ALA A 294 -61.57 96.21 25.43
C ALA A 294 -63.09 96.44 25.44
N LEU A 295 -63.87 95.56 26.10
CA LEU A 295 -65.32 95.78 26.28
C LEU A 295 -65.60 97.02 27.13
N LEU A 296 -64.87 97.21 28.22
CA LEU A 296 -65.03 98.38 29.08
C LEU A 296 -64.71 99.67 28.34
N LEU A 297 -63.60 99.71 27.59
CA LEU A 297 -63.21 100.88 26.80
C LEU A 297 -64.22 101.23 25.70
N GLY A 298 -64.83 100.23 25.05
CA GLY A 298 -65.90 100.46 24.08
C GLY A 298 -67.21 100.95 24.71
N ALA A 299 -67.55 100.45 25.91
CA ALA A 299 -68.80 100.77 26.59
C ALA A 299 -68.81 102.17 27.23
N ILE A 300 -67.68 102.63 27.78
CA ILE A 300 -67.56 103.93 28.47
C ILE A 300 -68.04 105.12 27.60
N PRO A 301 -67.57 105.33 26.35
CA PRO A 301 -68.03 106.44 25.52
C PRO A 301 -69.50 106.31 25.08
N LEU A 302 -69.99 105.08 24.90
CA LEU A 302 -71.40 104.80 24.59
C LEU A 302 -72.31 105.22 25.76
N VAL A 303 -71.96 104.84 26.99
CA VAL A 303 -72.73 105.20 28.19
C VAL A 303 -72.63 106.69 28.49
N LEU A 304 -71.45 107.30 28.39
CA LEU A 304 -71.29 108.76 28.59
C LEU A 304 -72.11 109.56 27.58
N SER A 305 -72.25 109.08 26.34
CA SER A 305 -73.09 109.73 25.34
C SER A 305 -74.59 109.59 25.59
N ALA A 306 -75.04 108.50 26.20
CA ALA A 306 -76.46 108.27 26.49
C ALA A 306 -76.99 109.14 27.64
N PHE A 307 -76.09 109.66 28.49
CA PHE A 307 -76.45 110.39 29.72
C PHE A 307 -75.97 111.86 29.77
N GLY A 308 -75.33 112.38 28.71
CA GLY A 308 -74.76 113.73 28.67
C GLY A 308 -75.56 114.76 27.84
N ILE A 309 -76.28 115.66 28.56
CA ILE A 309 -76.71 117.06 28.28
C ILE A 309 -77.21 117.43 26.86
N PRO A 310 -78.43 118.00 26.71
CA PRO A 310 -79.00 118.33 25.40
C PRO A 310 -78.29 119.54 24.77
N HIS A 311 -77.87 119.39 23.52
CA HIS A 311 -77.59 120.50 22.61
C HIS A 311 -78.47 120.36 21.38
N GLU A 312 -78.86 121.52 20.85
CA GLU A 312 -79.93 121.70 19.87
C GLU A 312 -79.73 120.86 18.60
N ILE A 313 -80.81 120.18 18.24
CA ILE A 313 -80.91 119.21 17.15
C ILE A 313 -80.61 119.92 15.83
N SER A 314 -79.43 119.63 15.27
CA SER A 314 -79.06 119.97 13.90
C SER A 314 -78.84 118.69 13.09
N SER A 315 -79.02 118.74 11.78
CA SER A 315 -79.07 117.59 10.87
C SER A 315 -77.76 116.78 10.71
N SER A 316 -76.79 116.94 11.62
CA SER A 316 -75.48 116.27 11.65
C SER A 316 -75.40 115.09 12.66
N GLU A 317 -76.48 114.78 13.39
CA GLU A 317 -76.43 113.87 14.55
C GLU A 317 -76.46 112.36 14.21
N TRP A 318 -77.06 111.95 13.10
CA TRP A 318 -77.14 110.53 12.73
C TRP A 318 -75.78 109.94 12.34
N GLN A 319 -74.89 110.75 11.77
CA GLN A 319 -73.54 110.31 11.40
C GLN A 319 -72.68 110.04 12.64
N GLU A 320 -72.82 110.86 13.69
CA GLU A 320 -72.11 110.63 14.95
C GLU A 320 -72.58 109.35 15.65
N VAL A 321 -73.89 109.09 15.66
CA VAL A 321 -74.44 107.86 16.25
C VAL A 321 -73.95 106.62 15.49
N ALA A 322 -73.92 106.67 14.16
CA ALA A 322 -73.44 105.55 13.33
C ALA A 322 -71.94 105.26 13.57
N ILE A 323 -71.09 106.30 13.66
CA ILE A 323 -69.67 106.15 13.98
C ILE A 323 -69.50 105.53 15.37
N ARG A 324 -70.24 105.99 16.37
CA ARG A 324 -70.17 105.46 17.75
C ARG A 324 -70.61 104.00 17.85
N LEU A 325 -71.68 103.61 17.15
CA LEU A 325 -72.13 102.21 17.06
C LEU A 325 -71.09 101.31 16.38
N SER A 326 -70.46 101.80 15.31
CA SER A 326 -69.43 101.04 14.58
C SER A 326 -68.17 100.82 15.43
N ILE A 327 -67.76 101.81 16.23
CA ILE A 327 -66.66 101.70 17.17
C ILE A 327 -67.00 100.68 18.27
N GLY A 328 -68.21 100.74 18.83
CA GLY A 328 -68.69 99.76 19.80
C GLY A 328 -68.66 98.32 19.26
N ALA A 329 -69.15 98.12 18.04
CA ALA A 329 -69.14 96.81 17.38
C ALA A 329 -67.71 96.26 17.16
N LEU A 330 -66.75 97.13 16.83
CA LEU A 330 -65.34 96.75 16.69
C LEU A 330 -64.74 96.28 18.03
N PHE A 331 -65.00 97.01 19.12
CA PHE A 331 -64.51 96.62 20.45
C PHE A 331 -65.11 95.31 20.96
N VAL A 332 -66.42 95.09 20.75
CA VAL A 332 -67.07 93.82 21.10
C VAL A 332 -66.45 92.66 20.33
N THR A 333 -66.24 92.83 19.03
CA THR A 333 -65.66 91.77 18.19
C THR A 333 -64.22 91.45 18.59
N ALA A 334 -63.40 92.47 18.82
CA ALA A 334 -62.02 92.29 19.28
C ALA A 334 -61.95 91.59 20.64
N ALA A 335 -62.86 91.94 21.56
CA ALA A 335 -62.93 91.29 22.86
C ALA A 335 -63.34 89.81 22.77
N THR A 336 -64.32 89.47 21.93
CA THR A 336 -64.75 88.08 21.74
C THR A 336 -63.61 87.21 21.21
N VAL A 337 -62.82 87.72 20.25
CA VAL A 337 -61.64 87.00 19.74
C VAL A 337 -60.58 86.82 20.83
N ALA A 338 -60.28 87.86 21.62
CA ALA A 338 -59.31 87.77 22.71
C ALA A 338 -59.75 86.79 23.81
N ILE A 339 -61.04 86.79 24.17
CA ILE A 339 -61.61 85.87 25.16
C ILE A 339 -61.59 84.43 24.63
N LYS A 340 -61.93 84.20 23.36
CA LYS A 340 -61.90 82.87 22.74
C LYS A 340 -60.48 82.30 22.69
N LEU A 341 -59.50 83.09 22.22
CA LEU A 341 -58.09 82.70 22.27
C LEU A 341 -57.64 82.43 23.71
N GLY A 342 -58.04 83.28 24.66
CA GLY A 342 -57.73 83.08 26.08
C GLY A 342 -58.27 81.76 26.62
N ALA A 343 -59.52 81.40 26.27
CA ALA A 343 -60.15 80.15 26.67
C ALA A 343 -59.45 78.91 26.06
N ASP A 344 -59.00 79.00 24.81
CA ASP A 344 -58.26 77.92 24.16
C ASP A 344 -56.89 77.69 24.81
N PHE A 345 -56.15 78.75 25.15
CA PHE A 345 -54.90 78.64 25.92
C PHE A 345 -55.10 78.01 27.31
N PHE A 346 -56.23 78.28 27.98
CA PHE A 346 -56.56 77.65 29.26
C PHE A 346 -56.86 76.15 29.12
N ARG A 347 -57.55 75.74 28.06
CA ARG A 347 -57.84 74.33 27.77
C ARG A 347 -56.54 73.56 27.50
N GLU A 348 -55.66 74.15 26.71
CA GLU A 348 -54.35 73.56 26.38
C GLU A 348 -53.44 73.47 27.61
N ALA A 349 -53.39 74.51 28.45
CA ALA A 349 -52.65 74.50 29.71
C ALA A 349 -53.18 73.44 30.70
N THR A 350 -54.50 73.21 30.73
CA THR A 350 -55.11 72.19 31.60
C THR A 350 -54.76 70.78 31.11
N LYS A 351 -54.73 70.56 29.79
CA LYS A 351 -54.29 69.30 29.18
C LYS A 351 -52.80 69.02 29.49
N ALA A 352 -51.94 70.03 29.33
CA ALA A 352 -50.52 69.93 29.65
C ALA A 352 -50.28 69.61 31.14
N LYS A 353 -51.04 70.24 32.06
CA LYS A 353 -50.93 69.97 33.51
C LYS A 353 -51.40 68.57 33.90
N ARG A 354 -52.42 68.04 33.23
CA ARG A 354 -52.85 66.65 33.44
C ARG A 354 -51.77 65.66 33.00
N MET A 355 -51.14 65.93 31.86
CA MET A 355 -50.06 65.12 31.31
C MET A 355 -48.78 65.18 32.17
N GLU A 356 -48.46 66.34 32.78
CA GLU A 356 -47.42 66.48 33.80
C GLU A 356 -47.70 65.56 35.00
N LEU A 357 -48.94 65.55 35.50
CA LEU A 357 -49.33 64.73 36.65
C LEU A 357 -49.28 63.24 36.32
N GLU A 358 -49.75 62.84 35.14
CA GLU A 358 -49.71 61.44 34.69
C GLU A 358 -48.25 60.94 34.57
N MET A 359 -47.35 61.71 33.93
CA MET A 359 -45.92 61.41 33.82
C MET A 359 -45.23 61.27 35.18
N ARG A 360 -45.56 62.14 36.13
CA ARG A 360 -44.97 62.11 37.47
C ARG A 360 -45.50 60.95 38.33
N THR A 361 -46.72 60.47 38.08
CA THR A 361 -47.29 59.32 38.79
C THR A 361 -46.82 57.96 38.28
N ILE A 362 -46.29 57.85 37.06
CA ILE A 362 -45.88 56.57 36.47
C ILE A 362 -44.54 56.06 37.03
N GLY A 363 -43.61 56.96 37.39
CA GLY A 363 -42.27 56.58 37.88
C GLY A 363 -42.27 55.64 39.10
N PRO A 364 -43.06 55.89 40.15
CA PRO A 364 -43.12 55.02 41.32
C PRO A 364 -43.85 53.67 41.13
N PHE A 365 -44.74 53.55 40.13
CA PHE A 365 -45.49 52.30 39.89
C PHE A 365 -44.71 51.28 39.05
N LEU A 366 -43.81 51.74 38.17
CA LEU A 366 -42.96 50.84 37.37
C LEU A 366 -41.75 50.28 38.13
N SER A 367 -41.38 50.88 39.27
CA SER A 367 -40.26 50.38 40.10
C SER A 367 -40.60 49.14 40.94
N THR A 368 -41.87 48.71 40.96
CA THR A 368 -42.35 47.57 41.77
C THR A 368 -42.63 46.31 40.96
N VAL A 369 -42.44 46.34 39.62
CA VAL A 369 -42.71 45.21 38.72
C VAL A 369 -41.43 44.41 38.49
N ALA A 370 -41.46 43.10 38.77
CA ALA A 370 -40.27 42.24 38.73
C ALA A 370 -39.85 41.81 37.31
N ASP A 371 -40.76 41.87 36.33
CA ASP A 371 -40.48 41.47 34.95
C ASP A 371 -40.04 42.67 34.10
N ARG A 372 -38.75 42.72 33.78
CA ARG A 372 -38.13 43.85 33.05
C ARG A 372 -38.64 43.98 31.61
N THR A 373 -39.11 42.89 31.01
CA THR A 373 -39.57 42.92 29.61
C THR A 373 -40.95 43.55 29.41
N GLU A 374 -41.84 43.44 30.40
CA GLU A 374 -43.13 44.15 30.38
C GLU A 374 -42.97 45.64 30.71
N VAL A 375 -42.03 45.99 31.58
CA VAL A 375 -41.71 47.38 31.93
C VAL A 375 -41.25 48.17 30.71
N ASP A 376 -40.35 47.60 29.90
CA ASP A 376 -39.88 48.25 28.66
C ASP A 376 -41.01 48.42 27.63
N ARG A 377 -41.93 47.46 27.54
CA ARG A 377 -43.07 47.51 26.61
C ARG A 377 -44.10 48.57 27.01
N VAL A 378 -44.36 48.74 28.31
CA VAL A 378 -45.25 49.78 28.85
C VAL A 378 -44.63 51.17 28.71
N GLN A 379 -43.31 51.30 28.95
CA GLN A 379 -42.60 52.56 28.69
C GLN A 379 -42.66 52.94 27.20
N LEU A 380 -42.50 51.97 26.29
CA LEU A 380 -42.61 52.22 24.86
C LEU A 380 -44.01 52.72 24.46
N ALA A 381 -45.07 52.08 24.97
CA ALA A 381 -46.46 52.47 24.69
C ALA A 381 -46.82 53.87 25.24
N ILE A 382 -46.28 54.23 26.41
CA ILE A 382 -46.47 55.55 27.02
C ILE A 382 -45.76 56.61 26.20
N VAL A 383 -44.51 56.38 25.79
CA VAL A 383 -43.77 57.29 24.90
C VAL A 383 -44.51 57.46 23.57
N GLU A 384 -45.04 56.38 22.99
CA GLU A 384 -45.80 56.43 21.74
C GLU A 384 -47.12 57.21 21.88
N SER A 385 -47.84 57.09 22.99
CA SER A 385 -49.05 57.89 23.26
C SER A 385 -48.78 59.37 23.50
N VAL A 386 -47.63 59.69 24.11
CA VAL A 386 -47.25 61.04 24.55
C VAL A 386 -46.63 61.84 23.40
N PHE A 387 -45.83 61.19 22.56
CA PHE A 387 -45.19 61.82 21.41
C PHE A 387 -45.93 61.60 20.07
N GLY A 388 -46.83 60.61 19.99
CA GLY A 388 -47.59 60.30 18.78
C GLY A 388 -48.86 61.14 18.55
N GLN A 389 -49.29 61.97 19.51
CA GLN A 389 -50.48 62.83 19.40
C GLN A 389 -50.18 64.33 19.26
N GLY A 390 -48.95 64.71 18.90
CA GLY A 390 -48.72 66.00 18.23
C GLY A 390 -49.12 65.84 16.76
N TYR A 391 -50.15 66.55 16.29
CA TYR A 391 -50.78 66.47 14.95
C TYR A 391 -51.84 65.37 14.74
N SER A 392 -53.04 65.58 15.29
CA SER A 392 -54.26 65.12 14.61
C SER A 392 -55.26 66.27 14.53
N ILE A 393 -55.36 66.89 13.34
CA ILE A 393 -56.51 67.70 12.95
C ILE A 393 -57.64 66.70 12.68
N GLN A 394 -58.50 66.45 13.65
CA GLN A 394 -59.77 65.77 13.41
C GLN A 394 -60.90 66.43 14.20
N ASN A 395 -61.64 67.26 13.47
CA ASN A 395 -63.10 67.32 13.41
C ASN A 395 -63.85 67.18 14.74
N VAL A 396 -64.16 68.33 15.33
CA VAL A 396 -65.43 68.49 16.04
C VAL A 396 -66.30 69.41 15.20
N ASP A 397 -67.18 68.81 14.41
CA ASP A 397 -68.37 69.44 13.88
C ASP A 397 -69.26 69.86 15.05
N ALA A 398 -69.35 71.16 15.31
CA ALA A 398 -70.49 71.77 15.99
C ALA A 398 -70.43 73.29 15.73
N LYS A 399 -71.32 73.73 14.82
CA LYS A 399 -71.76 75.12 14.63
C LYS A 399 -71.51 76.00 15.85
N ASP A 400 -70.62 76.97 15.72
CA ASP A 400 -70.80 78.25 16.38
C ASP A 400 -70.01 79.34 15.66
N GLU A 401 -70.79 80.26 15.09
CA GLU A 401 -70.47 81.56 14.51
C GLU A 401 -68.98 81.84 14.26
N THR A 402 -68.54 81.52 13.04
CA THR A 402 -67.43 82.24 12.40
C THR A 402 -67.86 83.69 12.21
N VAL A 403 -67.49 84.57 13.14
CA VAL A 403 -67.48 86.01 12.85
C VAL A 403 -66.52 86.20 11.69
N ASN A 404 -67.14 86.43 10.54
CA ASN A 404 -66.51 86.65 9.26
C ASN A 404 -65.50 87.80 9.43
N VAL A 405 -64.20 87.52 9.47
CA VAL A 405 -63.14 88.55 9.53
C VAL A 405 -63.27 89.51 8.31
N THR A 406 -63.90 89.02 7.25
CA THR A 406 -64.33 89.79 6.07
C THR A 406 -65.40 90.86 6.40
N ALA A 407 -66.24 90.66 7.42
CA ALA A 407 -67.23 91.64 7.88
C ALA A 407 -66.57 92.84 8.58
N VAL A 408 -65.45 92.62 9.28
CA VAL A 408 -64.62 93.68 9.88
C VAL A 408 -63.94 94.50 8.77
N GLY A 409 -63.44 93.83 7.73
CA GLY A 409 -62.91 94.50 6.53
C GLY A 409 -63.97 95.34 5.81
N SER A 410 -65.19 94.83 5.63
CA SER A 410 -66.27 95.57 4.97
C SER A 410 -66.83 96.73 5.79
N LEU A 411 -66.81 96.64 7.13
CA LEU A 411 -67.20 97.74 8.03
C LEU A 411 -66.16 98.87 7.99
N LEU A 412 -64.86 98.53 7.99
CA LEU A 412 -63.77 99.49 7.80
C LEU A 412 -63.85 100.19 6.44
N ASP A 413 -64.13 99.44 5.38
CA ASP A 413 -64.22 99.99 4.02
C ASP A 413 -65.47 100.85 3.79
N SER A 414 -66.54 100.59 4.54
CA SER A 414 -67.75 101.43 4.58
C SER A 414 -67.53 102.73 5.36
N LEU A 415 -66.74 102.67 6.44
CA LEU A 415 -66.35 103.84 7.25
C LEU A 415 -65.39 104.76 6.50
N THR A 416 -64.41 104.24 5.76
CA THR A 416 -63.54 105.07 4.91
C THR A 416 -64.30 105.74 3.78
N LYS A 417 -65.33 105.10 3.20
CA LYS A 417 -66.21 105.73 2.19
C LYS A 417 -67.08 106.84 2.78
N LEU A 418 -67.55 106.69 4.02
CA LEU A 418 -68.26 107.75 4.77
C LEU A 418 -67.35 108.92 5.15
N PHE A 419 -66.08 108.68 5.44
CA PHE A 419 -65.10 109.75 5.71
C PHE A 419 -64.62 110.48 4.44
N LYS A 420 -64.63 109.83 3.27
CA LYS A 420 -64.21 110.46 1.99
C LYS A 420 -65.28 111.36 1.35
N THR A 421 -66.54 111.21 1.73
CA THR A 421 -67.65 112.00 1.15
C THR A 421 -67.90 113.32 1.89
N THR A 422 -67.28 113.54 3.05
CA THR A 422 -67.39 114.78 3.85
C THR A 422 -66.22 115.76 3.70
N SER A 423 -65.13 115.42 3.00
CA SER A 423 -64.03 116.38 2.73
C SER A 423 -64.18 117.17 1.41
N GLY A 424 -65.39 117.21 0.85
CA GLY A 424 -65.67 117.79 -0.46
C GLY A 424 -67.09 118.31 -0.62
N SER A 425 -67.53 119.21 0.27
CA SER A 425 -68.54 120.26 0.00
C SER A 425 -68.57 121.25 1.15
#